data_AF-A0A1Z8ND75-F1
#
_entry.id   AF-A0A1Z8ND75-F1
#
_cell.length_a   1.000
_cell.length_b   1.000
_cell.length_c   1.000
_cell.angle_alpha   90.00
_cell.angle_beta   90.00
_cell.angle_gamma   90.00
#
_symmetry.space_group_name_H-M   'P 1'
#
loop_
_entity.id
_entity.type
_entity.pdbx_description
1 polymer ?
#
loop_
_entity_poly.entity_id
_entity_poly.type
_entity_poly.pdbx_seq_one_letter_code
_entity_poly.pdbx_strand_id
1 'polypeptide(L)'
;MIKVINSLSKEHKINLFYLDGSDADENIFNSNVSLFSFISKDSLLNKIKRHSFFWTEHNFLYKKALLHGGKIDFVWCNDLPTLHPGAKIAKQTGAKLIYDTHEIYLL
;
A
#
# COMPACT_ATOMS: atom_id res chain seq x y z
N MET A 1 7.76 2.21 -8.23
CA MET A 1 7.35 2.76 -6.92
C MET A 1 8.34 3.74 -6.26
N ILE A 2 9.57 3.36 -5.85
CA ILE A 2 10.46 4.21 -5.03
C ILE A 2 10.68 5.63 -5.60
N LYS A 3 10.95 5.76 -6.90
CA LYS A 3 11.15 7.07 -7.55
C LYS A 3 9.91 7.97 -7.47
N VAL A 4 8.71 7.39 -7.56
CA VAL A 4 7.43 8.12 -7.45
C VAL A 4 7.29 8.67 -6.04
N ILE A 5 7.53 7.83 -5.02
CA ILE A 5 7.50 8.23 -3.62
C ILE A 5 8.50 9.37 -3.36
N ASN A 6 9.74 9.23 -3.82
CA ASN A 6 10.76 10.27 -3.66
C ASN A 6 10.46 11.57 -4.40
N SER A 7 9.71 11.51 -5.50
CA SER A 7 9.28 12.72 -6.20
C SER A 7 8.16 13.41 -5.44
N LEU A 8 7.13 12.66 -5.03
CA LEU A 8 5.97 13.19 -4.31
C LEU A 8 6.34 13.70 -2.91
N SER A 9 7.28 13.05 -2.24
CA SER A 9 7.70 13.40 -0.87
C SER A 9 8.44 14.73 -0.78
N LYS A 10 8.80 15.35 -1.92
CA LYS A 10 9.36 16.71 -1.94
C LYS A 10 8.34 17.76 -1.49
N GLU A 11 7.05 17.52 -1.75
CA GLU A 11 5.98 18.49 -1.53
C GLU A 11 4.86 17.96 -0.64
N HIS A 12 4.77 16.63 -0.46
CA HIS A 12 3.68 15.99 0.25
C HIS A 12 4.17 15.04 1.33
N LYS A 13 3.36 14.89 2.39
CA LYS A 13 3.55 13.83 3.39
C LYS A 13 3.03 12.52 2.84
N ILE A 14 3.81 11.47 2.96
CA ILE A 14 3.49 10.13 2.45
C ILE A 14 3.50 9.15 3.61
N ASN A 15 2.44 8.36 3.73
CA ASN A 15 2.42 7.19 4.59
C ASN A 15 2.56 5.96 3.69
N LEU A 16 3.74 5.32 3.71
CA LEU A 16 4.03 4.14 2.91
C LEU A 16 3.72 2.88 3.72
N PHE A 17 2.75 2.10 3.26
CA PHE A 17 2.40 0.81 3.84
C PHE A 17 2.91 -0.31 2.93
N TYR A 18 3.70 -1.24 3.47
CA TYR A 18 4.36 -2.26 2.66
C TYR A 18 4.67 -3.53 3.47
N LEU A 19 5.02 -4.62 2.78
CA LEU A 19 5.33 -5.91 3.38
C LEU A 19 6.84 -6.13 3.50
N ASP A 20 7.22 -6.88 4.53
CA ASP A 20 8.54 -7.47 4.72
C ASP A 20 9.69 -6.45 4.62
N GLY A 21 9.47 -5.28 5.22
CA GLY A 21 10.44 -4.19 5.26
C GLY A 21 11.64 -4.44 6.17
N SER A 22 12.70 -3.68 5.96
CA SER A 22 13.94 -3.72 6.72
C SER A 22 14.23 -2.40 7.41
N ASP A 23 14.97 -2.42 8.52
CA ASP A 23 15.42 -1.19 9.21
C ASP A 23 16.27 -0.29 8.30
N ALA A 24 16.92 -0.87 7.28
CA ALA A 24 17.70 -0.11 6.32
C ALA A 24 16.84 0.75 5.37
N ASP A 25 15.53 0.46 5.26
CA ASP A 25 14.62 1.12 4.32
C ASP A 25 14.40 2.60 4.68
N GLU A 26 14.60 2.98 5.95
CA GLU A 26 14.55 4.39 6.39
C GLU A 26 15.58 5.26 5.67
N ASN A 27 16.72 4.68 5.27
CA ASN A 27 17.78 5.42 4.57
C ASN A 27 17.42 5.75 3.10
N ILE A 28 16.34 5.16 2.57
CA ILE A 28 15.91 5.34 1.17
C ILE A 28 15.07 6.61 1.00
N PHE A 29 14.40 7.04 2.06
CA PHE A 29 13.38 8.09 2.02
C PHE A 29 13.73 9.28 2.91
N ASN A 30 13.15 10.44 2.60
CA ASN A 30 13.29 11.63 3.44
C ASN A 30 12.28 11.64 4.59
N SER A 31 12.37 12.66 5.46
CA SER A 31 11.50 12.82 6.64
C SER A 31 10.01 13.04 6.32
N ASN A 32 9.62 13.25 5.06
CA ASN A 32 8.22 13.37 4.67
C ASN A 32 7.56 12.00 4.40
N VAL A 33 8.32 10.91 4.48
CA VAL A 33 7.81 9.55 4.31
C VAL A 33 7.79 8.84 5.66
N SER A 34 6.59 8.49 6.13
CA SER A 34 6.40 7.60 7.27
C SER A 34 6.30 6.16 6.76
N LEU A 35 7.13 5.27 7.30
CA LEU A 35 7.19 3.87 6.91
C LEU A 35 6.35 3.00 7.86
N PHE A 36 5.47 2.18 7.28
CA PHE A 36 4.66 1.20 8.00
C PHE A 36 4.84 -0.17 7.34
N SER A 37 5.85 -0.93 7.81
CA SER A 37 6.11 -2.29 7.33
C SER A 37 5.32 -3.32 8.13
N PHE A 38 4.94 -4.42 7.46
CA PHE A 38 4.24 -5.54 8.08
C PHE A 38 4.86 -6.86 7.64
N ILE A 39 4.94 -7.81 8.56
CA ILE A 39 5.45 -9.15 8.23
C ILE A 39 4.33 -9.97 7.58
N SER A 40 4.60 -10.47 6.39
CA SER A 40 3.74 -11.45 5.74
C SER A 40 3.89 -12.80 6.42
N LYS A 41 2.79 -13.38 6.92
CA LYS A 41 2.81 -14.73 7.48
C LYS A 41 2.55 -15.74 6.37
N ASP A 42 3.57 -16.45 5.92
CA ASP A 42 3.41 -17.48 4.90
C ASP A 42 2.89 -18.78 5.54
N SER A 43 1.60 -19.05 5.37
CA SER A 43 0.93 -20.27 5.86
C SER A 43 0.21 -20.97 4.71
N LEU A 44 0.00 -22.28 4.81
CA LEU A 44 -0.68 -23.05 3.75
C LEU A 44 -2.07 -22.47 3.41
N LEU A 45 -2.81 -22.06 4.45
CA LEU A 45 -4.09 -21.37 4.33
C LEU A 45 -3.97 -20.02 3.61
N ASN A 46 -2.90 -19.25 3.87
CA ASN A 46 -2.65 -17.98 3.19
C ASN A 46 -2.26 -18.20 1.73
N LYS A 47 -1.55 -19.29 1.39
CA LYS A 47 -1.26 -19.66 0.00
C LYS A 47 -2.55 -19.94 -0.80
N ILE A 48 -3.49 -20.66 -0.20
CA ILE A 48 -4.80 -20.93 -0.81
C ILE A 48 -5.59 -19.64 -0.99
N LYS A 49 -5.65 -18.78 0.04
CA LYS A 49 -6.31 -17.47 -0.05
C LYS A 49 -5.68 -16.57 -1.11
N ARG A 50 -4.35 -16.55 -1.21
CA ARG A 50 -3.62 -15.80 -2.25
C ARG A 50 -3.96 -16.29 -3.65
N HIS A 51 -4.30 -17.57 -3.84
CA HIS A 51 -4.66 -18.07 -5.16
C HIS A 51 -6.12 -17.81 -5.54
N SER A 52 -7.06 -17.89 -4.59
CA SER A 52 -8.51 -17.81 -4.89
C SER A 52 -9.15 -16.48 -4.49
N PHE A 53 -8.54 -15.73 -3.57
CA PHE A 53 -9.04 -14.49 -2.99
C PHE A 53 -7.92 -13.46 -2.82
N PHE A 54 -6.98 -13.38 -3.78
CA PHE A 54 -5.84 -12.44 -3.74
C PHE A 54 -6.26 -11.00 -3.42
N TRP A 55 -7.42 -10.57 -3.94
CA TRP A 55 -7.98 -9.24 -3.69
C TRP A 55 -8.31 -8.96 -2.21
N THR A 56 -8.38 -10.00 -1.36
CA THR A 56 -8.60 -9.84 0.09
C THR A 56 -7.32 -9.88 0.92
N GLU A 57 -6.20 -10.29 0.33
CA GLU A 57 -4.97 -10.63 1.05
C GLU A 57 -4.47 -9.47 1.93
N HIS A 58 -4.55 -8.25 1.41
CA HIS A 58 -4.07 -7.05 2.11
C HIS A 58 -5.19 -6.23 2.74
N ASN A 59 -6.38 -6.81 2.99
CA ASN A 59 -7.48 -6.10 3.67
C ASN A 59 -7.10 -5.56 5.06
N PHE A 60 -6.09 -6.11 5.72
CA PHE A 60 -5.60 -5.58 6.99
C PHE A 60 -4.99 -4.17 6.85
N LEU A 61 -4.46 -3.82 5.66
CA LEU A 61 -3.90 -2.50 5.38
C LEU A 61 -4.94 -1.40 5.53
N TYR A 62 -6.20 -1.66 5.18
CA TYR A 62 -7.28 -0.69 5.32
C TYR A 62 -7.43 -0.20 6.77
N LYS A 63 -7.44 -1.11 7.75
CA LYS A 63 -7.54 -0.72 9.18
C LYS A 63 -6.30 0.03 9.64
N LYS A 64 -5.11 -0.37 9.18
CA LYS A 64 -3.84 0.27 9.54
C LYS A 64 -3.72 1.67 8.96
N ALA A 65 -4.08 1.83 7.69
CA ALA A 65 -4.09 3.12 7.01
C ALA A 65 -5.03 4.12 7.67
N LEU A 66 -6.21 3.69 8.13
CA LEU A 66 -7.12 4.58 8.85
C LEU A 66 -6.62 4.98 10.25
N LEU A 67 -5.89 4.08 10.93
CA LEU A 67 -5.35 4.37 12.26
C LEU A 67 -4.19 5.39 12.19
N HIS A 68 -3.38 5.33 11.14
CA HIS A 68 -2.15 6.13 11.02
C HIS A 68 -2.25 7.26 9.99
N GLY A 69 -3.30 7.29 9.16
CA GLY A 69 -3.34 8.05 7.92
C GLY A 69 -3.74 9.51 8.02
N GLY A 70 -4.19 10.00 9.17
CA GLY A 70 -4.69 11.37 9.30
C GLY A 70 -5.71 11.72 8.20
N LYS A 71 -5.68 12.96 7.69
CA LYS A 71 -6.42 13.34 6.48
C LYS A 71 -5.74 12.72 5.26
N ILE A 72 -6.47 11.91 4.51
CA ILE A 72 -5.99 11.25 3.30
C ILE A 72 -6.60 11.96 2.09
N ASP A 73 -5.77 12.62 1.27
CA ASP A 73 -6.22 13.27 0.03
C ASP A 73 -6.13 12.32 -1.19
N PHE A 74 -5.13 11.42 -1.16
CA PHE A 74 -4.87 10.45 -2.23
C PHE A 74 -4.49 9.07 -1.66
N VAL A 75 -4.92 8.02 -2.36
CA VAL A 75 -4.53 6.63 -2.13
C VAL A 75 -3.88 6.10 -3.40
N TRP A 76 -2.63 5.66 -3.30
CA TRP A 76 -1.87 5.09 -4.41
C TRP A 76 -1.65 3.60 -4.19
N CYS A 77 -2.17 2.78 -5.09
CA CYS A 77 -2.05 1.32 -5.07
C CYS A 77 -1.03 0.90 -6.13
N ASN A 78 0.03 0.19 -5.75
CA ASN A 78 1.08 -0.26 -6.67
C ASN A 78 0.89 -1.71 -7.14
N ASP A 79 0.20 -2.53 -6.34
CA ASP A 79 -0.01 -3.95 -6.66
C ASP A 79 -1.50 -4.28 -6.63
N LEU A 80 -1.95 -5.21 -7.47
CA LEU A 80 -3.35 -5.59 -7.54
C LEU A 80 -3.99 -5.97 -6.18
N PRO A 81 -3.34 -6.72 -5.28
CA PRO A 81 -3.90 -7.02 -3.96
C PRO A 81 -4.11 -5.79 -3.05
N THR A 82 -3.45 -4.67 -3.35
CA THR A 82 -3.62 -3.38 -2.62
C THR A 82 -4.80 -2.56 -3.13
N LEU A 83 -5.30 -2.85 -4.34
CA LEU A 83 -6.38 -2.07 -4.95
C LEU A 83 -7.69 -2.14 -4.15
N HIS A 84 -8.06 -3.33 -3.70
CA HIS A 84 -9.29 -3.51 -2.94
C HIS A 84 -9.28 -2.78 -1.58
N PRO A 85 -8.25 -2.93 -0.71
CA PRO A 85 -8.17 -2.11 0.50
C PRO A 85 -8.05 -0.62 0.17
N GLY A 86 -7.30 -0.23 -0.87
CA GLY A 86 -7.18 1.15 -1.30
C GLY A 86 -8.51 1.79 -1.70
N ALA A 87 -9.35 1.07 -2.45
CA ALA A 87 -10.69 1.52 -2.82
C ALA A 87 -11.60 1.72 -1.60
N LYS A 88 -11.48 0.88 -0.56
CA LYS A 88 -12.20 1.07 0.70
C LYS A 88 -11.75 2.33 1.43
N ILE A 89 -10.44 2.59 1.48
CA ILE A 89 -9.88 3.82 2.11
C ILE A 89 -10.41 5.04 1.37
N ALA A 90 -10.29 5.06 0.03
CA ALA A 90 -10.73 6.17 -0.80
C ALA A 90 -12.23 6.45 -0.61
N LYS A 91 -13.07 5.40 -0.64
CA LYS A 91 -14.50 5.53 -0.41
C LYS A 91 -14.84 6.11 0.97
N GLN A 92 -14.12 5.71 2.02
CA GLN A 92 -14.39 6.18 3.38
C GLN A 92 -13.89 7.60 3.65
N THR A 93 -12.77 7.97 3.05
CA THR A 93 -12.09 9.25 3.33
C THR A 93 -12.46 10.35 2.33
N GLY A 94 -13.09 9.99 1.21
CA GLY A 94 -13.29 10.89 0.08
C GLY A 94 -12.02 11.13 -0.74
N ALA A 95 -10.94 10.41 -0.47
CA ALA A 95 -9.67 10.52 -1.18
C ALA A 95 -9.81 10.08 -2.65
N LYS A 96 -8.94 10.61 -3.52
CA LYS A 96 -8.78 10.10 -4.88
C LYS A 96 -7.98 8.79 -4.86
N LEU A 97 -8.35 7.84 -5.71
CA LEU A 97 -7.67 6.55 -5.86
C LEU A 97 -6.86 6.52 -7.16
N ILE A 98 -5.59 6.13 -7.06
CA ILE A 98 -4.70 5.86 -8.19
C ILE A 98 -4.27 4.40 -8.09
N TYR A 99 -4.37 3.67 -9.22
CA TYR A 99 -3.81 2.34 -9.37
C TYR A 99 -2.74 2.38 -10.45
N ASP A 100 -1.49 2.14 -10.06
CA ASP A 100 -0.32 2.11 -10.94
C ASP A 100 0.01 0.65 -11.25
N THR A 101 -0.63 0.13 -12.30
CA THR A 101 -0.48 -1.27 -12.74
C THR A 101 0.81 -1.45 -13.53
N HIS A 102 1.59 -2.46 -13.15
CA HIS A 102 2.79 -2.90 -13.87
C HIS A 102 2.57 -4.23 -14.58
N GLU A 103 1.34 -4.75 -14.52
CA GLU A 103 0.95 -6.03 -15.08
C GLU A 103 0.55 -5.88 -16.57
N ILE A 104 1.23 -6.63 -17.44
CA ILE A 104 0.83 -6.79 -18.84
C ILE A 104 -0.08 -8.01 -18.93
N TYR A 105 -1.37 -7.78 -19.14
CA TYR A 105 -2.32 -8.86 -19.41
C TYR A 105 -2.24 -9.22 -20.89
N LEU A 106 -1.70 -10.40 -21.18
CA LEU A 106 -1.79 -11.01 -22.50
C LEU A 106 -3.11 -11.76 -22.58
N LEU A 107 -3.98 -11.35 -23.51
CA LEU A 107 -5.25 -11.99 -23.83
C LEU A 107 -5.02 -13.24 -24.69
#